data_AF-A0A067FX23-F1
#
_entry.id   AF-A0A067FX23-F1
#
_cell.length_a   1.000
_cell.length_b   1.000
_cell.length_c   1.000
_cell.angle_alpha   90.00
_cell.angle_beta   90.00
_cell.angle_gamma   90.00
#
_symmetry.space_group_name_H-M   'P 1'
#
loop_
_entity.id
_entity.type
_entity.pdbx_description
1 polymer ?
#
loop_
_entity_poly.entity_id
_entity_poly.type
_entity_poly.pdbx_seq_one_letter_code
_entity_poly.pdbx_strand_id
1 'polypeptide(L)'
;TLVHSSFDNCKDADFSFPIHSKMEVQTVFVRQRPYLHMFLEAVASMFDVVIFTAGQSIYAGQLLDILDPNQTLIGQRVYRDSCVFADGEYLKDLTILGRDLARIAIVDNTPQVYLFLSYINYPPDILIIYLSFYINASLDILYSCT
;
A
#
# COMPACT_ATOMS: atom_id res chain seq x y z
N THR A 1 -2.59 2.60 -8.81
CA THR A 1 -1.69 2.99 -7.71
C THR A 1 -1.87 4.46 -7.37
N LEU A 2 -1.69 4.86 -6.11
CA LEU A 2 -1.69 6.27 -5.68
C LEU A 2 -0.32 6.94 -5.84
N VAL A 3 0.76 6.19 -5.65
CA VAL A 3 2.11 6.70 -5.90
C VAL A 3 2.86 5.76 -6.81
N HIS A 4 3.92 6.26 -7.42
CA HIS A 4 4.90 5.47 -8.12
C HIS A 4 6.27 5.83 -7.58
N SER A 5 7.04 4.82 -7.21
CA SER A 5 8.36 5.01 -6.59
C SER A 5 9.46 4.29 -7.35
N SER A 6 10.63 4.90 -7.41
CA SER A 6 11.83 4.36 -8.07
C SER A 6 13.09 4.69 -7.27
N PHE A 7 14.13 3.88 -7.42
CA PHE A 7 15.49 4.20 -6.98
C PHE A 7 16.29 4.98 -8.02
N ASP A 8 15.87 4.90 -9.28
CA ASP A 8 16.46 5.70 -10.34
C ASP A 8 16.06 7.16 -10.16
N ASN A 9 17.04 8.04 -10.32
CA ASN A 9 16.79 9.48 -10.25
C ASN A 9 15.75 9.89 -11.31
N CYS A 10 14.64 10.46 -10.84
CA CYS A 10 13.48 10.79 -11.64
C CYS A 10 13.27 12.31 -11.59
N LYS A 11 13.45 13.00 -12.74
CA LYS A 11 13.39 14.48 -12.80
C LYS A 11 12.00 15.04 -12.48
N ASP A 12 10.97 14.24 -12.67
CA ASP A 12 9.56 14.53 -12.40
C ASP A 12 9.07 13.97 -11.06
N ALA A 13 9.97 13.62 -10.14
CA ALA A 13 9.60 13.25 -8.78
C ALA A 13 9.02 14.45 -8.01
N ASP A 14 7.94 14.23 -7.28
CA ASP A 14 7.33 15.23 -6.41
C ASP A 14 8.14 15.39 -5.11
N PHE A 15 8.70 14.29 -4.62
CA PHE A 15 9.60 14.27 -3.47
C PHE A 15 10.50 13.05 -3.48
N SER A 16 11.50 13.05 -2.60
CA SER A 16 12.38 11.91 -2.38
C SER A 16 12.74 11.76 -0.91
N PHE A 17 13.04 10.54 -0.49
CA PHE A 17 13.51 10.28 0.86
C PHE A 17 14.50 9.10 0.91
N PRO A 18 15.46 9.10 1.85
CA PRO A 18 16.39 7.99 2.01
C PRO A 18 15.72 6.83 2.76
N ILE A 19 16.05 5.61 2.35
CA ILE A 19 15.74 4.37 3.06
C ILE A 19 17.05 3.73 3.49
N HIS A 20 17.11 3.36 4.77
CA HIS A 20 18.27 2.71 5.36
C HIS A 20 18.10 1.19 5.26
N SER A 21 18.71 0.56 4.25
CA SER A 21 18.89 -0.90 4.27
C SER A 21 20.03 -1.28 5.22
N LYS A 22 20.10 -2.57 5.58
CA LYS A 22 21.22 -3.11 6.39
C LYS A 22 22.59 -2.89 5.74
N MET A 23 22.64 -2.80 4.41
CA MET A 23 23.88 -2.73 3.66
C MET A 23 24.19 -1.32 3.13
N GLU A 24 23.17 -0.54 2.74
CA GLU A 24 23.35 0.77 2.10
C GLU A 24 22.16 1.70 2.33
N VAL A 25 22.38 3.00 2.15
CA VAL A 25 21.31 4.01 2.10
C VAL A 25 20.93 4.23 0.64
N GLN A 26 19.66 3.99 0.29
CA GLN A 26 19.14 4.20 -1.05
C GLN A 26 18.10 5.33 -1.03
N THR A 27 18.16 6.24 -1.99
CA THR A 27 17.18 7.31 -2.13
C THR A 27 16.02 6.84 -2.99
N VAL A 28 14.80 6.97 -2.47
CA VAL A 28 13.59 6.70 -3.22
C VAL A 28 13.01 8.01 -3.74
N PHE A 29 12.73 8.03 -5.04
CA PHE A 29 12.06 9.12 -5.74
C PHE A 29 10.59 8.75 -5.94
N VAL A 30 9.69 9.64 -5.52
CA VAL A 30 8.25 9.37 -5.48
C VAL A 30 7.50 10.35 -6.37
N ARG A 31 6.59 9.80 -7.17
CA ARG A 31 5.58 10.54 -7.91
C ARG A 31 4.21 10.25 -7.34
N GLN A 32 3.46 11.29 -7.04
CA GLN A 32 2.10 11.22 -6.58
C GLN A 32 1.16 11.21 -7.78
N ARG A 33 0.09 10.41 -7.69
CA ARG A 33 -1.01 10.52 -8.64
C ARG A 33 -1.68 11.89 -8.45
N PRO A 34 -2.02 12.61 -9.54
CA PRO A 34 -2.77 13.86 -9.42
C PRO A 34 -4.00 13.69 -8.52
N TYR A 35 -4.25 14.69 -7.67
CA TYR A 35 -5.34 14.71 -6.69
C TYR A 35 -5.26 13.69 -5.54
N LEU A 36 -4.09 13.08 -5.29
CA LEU A 36 -3.90 12.12 -4.19
C LEU A 36 -4.41 12.65 -2.85
N HIS A 37 -4.00 13.86 -2.45
CA HIS A 37 -4.35 14.40 -1.13
C HIS A 37 -5.86 14.65 -1.02
N MET A 38 -6.46 15.31 -2.02
CA MET A 38 -7.90 15.51 -2.09
C MET A 38 -8.68 14.20 -2.02
N PHE A 39 -8.17 13.15 -2.68
CA PHE A 39 -8.78 11.83 -2.62
C PHE A 39 -8.69 11.25 -1.20
N LEU A 40 -7.53 11.30 -0.54
CA LEU A 40 -7.37 10.81 0.83
C LEU A 40 -8.25 11.56 1.82
N GLU A 41 -8.31 12.89 1.73
CA GLU A 41 -9.20 13.72 2.56
C GLU A 41 -10.67 13.36 2.36
N ALA A 42 -11.11 13.24 1.11
CA ALA A 42 -12.50 12.88 0.80
C ALA A 42 -12.85 11.49 1.33
N VAL A 43 -11.97 10.49 1.14
CA VAL A 43 -12.22 9.13 1.64
C VAL A 43 -12.19 9.08 3.16
N ALA A 44 -11.20 9.72 3.80
CA ALA A 44 -11.09 9.77 5.27
C ALA A 44 -12.29 10.45 5.93
N SER A 45 -12.97 11.37 5.23
CA SER A 45 -14.20 12.00 5.73
C SER A 45 -15.41 11.05 5.78
N MET A 46 -15.37 9.92 5.04
CA MET A 46 -16.48 8.99 4.88
C MET A 46 -16.17 7.58 5.43
N PHE A 47 -14.90 7.19 5.46
CA PHE A 47 -14.44 5.85 5.77
C PHE A 47 -13.24 5.87 6.71
N ASP A 48 -13.12 4.81 7.51
CA ASP A 48 -11.89 4.51 8.23
C ASP A 48 -10.87 3.92 7.24
N VAL A 49 -9.82 4.69 6.94
CA VAL A 49 -8.86 4.35 5.88
C VAL A 49 -7.82 3.37 6.39
N VAL A 50 -7.75 2.21 5.75
CA VAL A 50 -6.70 1.22 5.97
C VAL A 50 -5.78 1.16 4.75
N ILE A 51 -4.48 1.35 4.98
CA ILE A 51 -3.46 1.05 3.99
C ILE A 51 -2.95 -0.35 4.25
N PHE A 52 -3.31 -1.30 3.39
CA PHE A 52 -2.66 -2.60 3.34
C PHE A 52 -1.75 -2.57 2.12
N THR A 53 -0.48 -2.92 2.24
CA THR A 53 0.44 -2.96 1.11
C THR A 53 1.28 -4.22 1.15
N ALA A 54 1.59 -4.76 -0.02
CA ALA A 54 2.62 -5.77 -0.16
C ALA A 54 4.02 -5.17 -0.08
N GLY A 55 4.20 -3.86 0.17
CA GLY A 55 5.50 -3.22 0.41
C GLY A 55 6.03 -3.46 1.83
N GLN A 56 7.35 -3.42 1.99
CA GLN A 56 7.98 -3.49 3.31
C GLN A 56 7.69 -2.25 4.15
N SER A 57 7.58 -2.44 5.47
CA SER A 57 7.28 -1.39 6.44
C SER A 57 8.31 -0.25 6.42
N ILE A 58 9.58 -0.55 6.17
CA ILE A 58 10.65 0.46 6.14
C ILE A 58 10.45 1.53 5.04
N TYR A 59 9.98 1.12 3.87
CA TYR A 59 9.61 2.02 2.79
C TYR A 59 8.23 2.62 3.03
N ALA A 60 7.24 1.76 3.27
CA ALA A 60 5.85 2.16 3.24
C ALA A 60 5.49 3.05 4.43
N GLY A 61 6.05 2.77 5.60
CA GLY A 61 5.86 3.60 6.80
C GLY A 61 6.35 5.03 6.56
N GLN A 62 7.58 5.19 6.08
CA GLN A 62 8.17 6.51 5.83
C GLN A 62 7.44 7.27 4.72
N LEU A 63 7.04 6.59 3.64
CA LEU A 63 6.18 7.18 2.62
C LEU A 63 4.87 7.71 3.22
N LEU A 64 4.21 6.90 4.05
CA LEU A 64 2.92 7.27 4.65
C LEU A 64 3.05 8.39 5.67
N ASP A 65 4.18 8.49 6.39
CA ASP A 65 4.46 9.62 7.27
C ASP A 65 4.64 10.93 6.50
N ILE A 66 5.14 10.87 5.26
CA ILE A 66 5.22 12.04 4.37
C ILE A 66 3.83 12.40 3.82
N LEU A 67 3.00 11.42 3.47
CA LEU A 67 1.68 11.64 2.89
C LEU A 67 0.61 12.07 3.91
N ASP A 68 0.73 11.61 5.17
CA ASP A 68 -0.19 11.91 6.28
C ASP A 68 0.62 12.28 7.54
N PRO A 69 1.29 13.46 7.55
CA PRO A 69 2.21 13.84 8.62
C PRO A 69 1.52 14.07 9.97
N ASN A 70 0.24 14.42 9.96
CA ASN A 70 -0.56 14.63 11.16
C ASN A 70 -1.26 13.35 11.64
N GLN A 71 -1.17 12.25 10.88
CA GLN A 71 -1.84 10.97 11.17
C GLN A 71 -3.36 11.12 11.35
N THR A 72 -3.98 11.95 10.52
CA THR A 72 -5.42 12.22 10.58
C THR A 72 -6.21 11.56 9.45
N LEU A 73 -5.53 11.06 8.42
CA LEU A 73 -6.17 10.51 7.22
C LEU A 73 -6.18 8.97 7.24
N ILE A 74 -5.14 8.34 7.80
CA ILE A 74 -4.96 6.87 7.77
C ILE A 74 -5.10 6.29 9.17
N GLY A 75 -6.15 5.48 9.39
CA GLY A 75 -6.44 4.87 10.68
C GLY A 75 -5.62 3.61 10.99
N GLN A 76 -5.29 2.81 9.97
CA GLN A 76 -4.49 1.58 10.14
C GLN A 76 -3.55 1.35 8.97
N ARG A 77 -2.35 0.85 9.26
CA ARG A 77 -1.31 0.51 8.28
C ARG A 77 -0.91 -0.95 8.44
N VAL A 78 -0.93 -1.71 7.34
CA VAL A 78 -0.61 -3.13 7.27
C VAL A 78 0.39 -3.33 6.13
N TYR A 79 1.48 -4.02 6.40
CA TYR A 79 2.62 -4.15 5.48
C TYR A 79 2.82 -5.60 5.07
N ARG A 80 3.85 -5.83 4.23
CA ARG A 80 4.23 -7.16 3.72
C ARG A 80 4.36 -8.24 4.79
N ASP A 81 4.86 -7.90 5.97
CA ASP A 81 5.09 -8.88 7.04
C ASP A 81 3.78 -9.52 7.56
N SER A 82 2.64 -8.90 7.25
CA SER A 82 1.31 -9.42 7.54
C SER A 82 0.61 -10.05 6.32
N CYS A 83 1.25 -10.07 5.15
CA CYS A 83 0.78 -10.79 3.99
C CYS A 83 1.08 -12.29 4.11
N VAL A 84 0.22 -13.12 3.55
CA VAL A 84 0.47 -14.55 3.35
C VAL A 84 1.19 -14.73 2.03
N PHE A 85 2.40 -15.30 2.05
CA PHE A 85 3.12 -15.61 0.81
C PHE A 85 2.70 -16.99 0.29
N ALA A 86 2.06 -17.02 -0.88
CA ALA A 86 1.58 -18.24 -1.53
C ALA A 86 1.72 -18.12 -3.05
N ASP A 87 2.12 -19.20 -3.71
CA ASP A 87 2.29 -19.28 -5.16
C ASP A 87 3.12 -18.14 -5.79
N GLY A 88 4.15 -17.69 -5.06
CA GLY A 88 5.05 -16.61 -5.52
C GLY A 88 4.51 -15.19 -5.31
N GLU A 89 3.36 -15.04 -4.66
CA GLU A 89 2.65 -13.78 -4.50
C GLU A 89 2.37 -13.47 -3.02
N TYR A 90 2.27 -12.18 -2.69
CA TYR A 90 1.84 -11.73 -1.36
C TYR A 90 0.33 -11.50 -1.33
N LEU A 91 -0.38 -12.45 -0.73
CA LEU A 91 -1.81 -12.38 -0.49
C LEU A 91 -2.12 -11.55 0.76
N LYS A 92 -3.21 -10.79 0.69
CA LYS A 92 -3.64 -9.89 1.76
C LYS A 92 -4.82 -10.50 2.47
N ASP A 93 -4.57 -11.14 3.59
CA ASP A 93 -5.62 -11.71 4.43
C ASP A 93 -6.33 -10.58 5.17
N LEU A 94 -7.57 -10.27 4.77
CA LEU A 94 -8.35 -9.20 5.38
C LEU A 94 -8.88 -9.56 6.77
N THR A 95 -8.87 -10.82 7.16
CA THR A 95 -9.38 -11.25 8.48
C THR A 95 -8.56 -10.66 9.63
N ILE A 96 -7.29 -10.36 9.38
CA ILE A 96 -6.39 -9.72 10.36
C ILE A 96 -6.81 -8.28 10.72
N LEU A 97 -7.68 -7.66 9.91
CA LEU A 97 -8.16 -6.31 10.17
C LEU A 97 -9.15 -6.27 11.35
N GLY A 98 -9.70 -7.42 11.77
CA GLY A 98 -10.67 -7.49 12.87
C GLY A 98 -11.98 -6.76 12.59
N ARG A 99 -12.32 -6.59 11.31
CA ARG A 99 -13.50 -5.86 10.83
C ARG A 99 -14.44 -6.81 10.11
N ASP A 100 -15.73 -6.50 10.15
CA ASP A 100 -16.73 -7.21 9.35
C ASP A 100 -16.43 -7.01 7.87
N LEU A 101 -16.06 -8.09 7.18
CA LEU A 101 -15.71 -8.08 5.76
C LEU A 101 -16.86 -7.58 4.88
N ALA A 102 -18.12 -7.68 5.33
CA ALA A 102 -19.29 -7.12 4.62
C ALA A 102 -19.32 -5.58 4.62
N ARG A 103 -18.46 -4.94 5.43
CA ARG A 103 -18.36 -3.48 5.58
C ARG A 103 -17.00 -2.92 5.15
N ILE A 104 -16.15 -3.75 4.55
CA ILE A 104 -14.80 -3.37 4.16
C ILE A 104 -14.76 -2.98 2.71
N ALA A 105 -13.86 -2.02 2.46
CA ALA A 105 -13.56 -1.59 1.14
C ALA A 105 -12.13 -1.96 0.61
N ILE A 106 -11.90 -2.41 -0.66
CA ILE A 106 -10.61 -2.50 -1.43
C ILE A 106 -10.53 -1.70 -2.82
N VAL A 107 -9.45 -1.00 -3.19
CA VAL A 107 -9.18 -0.29 -4.47
C VAL A 107 -7.80 -0.75 -4.91
N ASP A 108 -7.70 -2.01 -5.30
CA ASP A 108 -6.41 -2.57 -5.72
C ASP A 108 -6.24 -2.45 -7.23
N ASN A 109 -5.00 -2.28 -7.66
CA ASN A 109 -4.63 -2.35 -9.08
C ASN A 109 -4.16 -3.76 -9.47
N THR A 110 -4.39 -4.76 -8.63
CA THR A 110 -4.03 -6.16 -8.86
C THR A 110 -5.31 -7.01 -9.00
N PRO A 111 -5.43 -7.84 -10.05
CA PRO A 111 -6.61 -8.69 -10.27
C PRO A 111 -6.79 -9.77 -9.18
N GLN A 112 -5.73 -10.09 -8.42
CA GLN A 112 -5.73 -11.13 -7.39
C GLN A 112 -6.70 -10.85 -6.24
N VAL A 113 -7.01 -9.58 -5.97
CA VAL A 113 -8.05 -9.22 -4.99
C VAL A 113 -9.41 -9.84 -5.36
N TYR A 114 -9.72 -9.93 -6.65
CA TYR A 114 -10.95 -10.59 -7.11
C TYR A 114 -10.91 -12.10 -6.88
N LEU A 115 -9.74 -12.74 -7.00
CA LEU A 115 -9.58 -14.17 -6.72
C LEU A 115 -9.81 -14.47 -5.24
N PHE A 116 -9.20 -13.68 -4.34
CA PHE A 116 -9.44 -13.82 -2.90
C PHE A 116 -10.93 -13.67 -2.60
N LEU A 117 -11.58 -12.58 -3.04
CA LEU A 117 -13.01 -12.34 -2.82
C LEU A 117 -13.92 -13.44 -3.38
N SER A 118 -13.57 -14.04 -4.51
CA SER A 118 -14.31 -15.18 -5.08
C SER A 118 -14.19 -16.45 -4.24
N TYR A 119 -13.05 -16.65 -3.57
CA TYR A 119 -12.79 -17.83 -2.73
C TYR A 119 -13.63 -17.84 -1.45
N ILE A 120 -14.05 -16.67 -0.98
CA ILE A 120 -14.72 -16.49 0.30
C ILE A 120 -16.24 -16.28 0.21
N ASN A 121 -16.87 -16.45 -0.98
CA ASN A 121 -18.34 -16.38 -1.17
C ASN A 121 -19.02 -15.14 -0.52
N TYR A 122 -18.47 -13.94 -0.73
CA TYR A 122 -19.03 -12.71 -0.15
C TYR A 122 -20.15 -12.08 -1.02
N PRO A 123 -21.18 -11.47 -0.40
CA PRO A 123 -22.32 -10.87 -1.12
C PRO A 123 -21.92 -9.63 -1.95
N PRO A 124 -22.68 -9.29 -3.00
CA PRO A 124 -22.28 -8.33 -4.05
C PRO A 124 -22.32 -6.83 -3.68
N ASP A 125 -22.73 -6.44 -2.47
CA ASP A 125 -22.95 -5.02 -2.11
C ASP A 125 -21.82 -4.43 -1.25
N ILE A 126 -20.57 -4.65 -1.66
CA ILE A 126 -19.39 -4.26 -0.90
C ILE A 126 -18.63 -3.18 -1.69
N LEU A 127 -18.64 -1.94 -1.19
CA LEU A 127 -17.84 -0.84 -1.74
C LEU A 127 -16.41 -1.04 -1.29
N ILE A 128 -15.48 -1.00 -2.25
CA ILE A 128 -14.10 -1.46 -2.13
C ILE A 128 -13.13 -0.20 -2.26
N ILE A 129 -12.29 0.22 -1.25
CA ILE A 129 -11.15 1.19 -1.18
C ILE A 129 -9.93 0.68 -0.35
N TYR A 130 -8.81 0.44 -1.02
CA TYR A 130 -7.48 -0.01 -0.59
C TYR A 130 -6.52 0.79 -1.47
N LEU A 131 -5.32 1.09 -1.00
CA LEU A 131 -4.43 1.94 -1.76
C LEU A 131 -3.09 1.22 -1.85
N SER A 132 -2.96 0.45 -2.93
CA SER A 132 -1.65 -0.07 -3.32
C SER A 132 -0.78 1.13 -3.73
N PHE A 133 0.36 1.22 -3.07
CA PHE A 133 1.52 1.92 -3.57
C PHE A 133 2.34 0.88 -4.34
N TYR A 134 2.20 0.90 -5.67
CA TYR A 134 3.02 0.08 -6.55
C TYR A 134 4.47 0.56 -6.45
N ILE A 135 5.34 -0.35 -6.02
CA ILE A 135 6.77 -0.19 -6.09
C ILE A 135 7.25 -1.10 -7.22
N ASN A 136 8.08 -0.58 -8.12
CA ASN A 136 8.69 -1.35 -9.18
C ASN A 136 9.43 -2.58 -8.60
N ALA A 137 9.34 -3.73 -9.27
CA ALA A 137 9.81 -5.05 -8.80
C ALA A 137 11.28 -5.11 -8.33
N SER A 138 12.09 -4.11 -8.64
CA SER A 138 13.49 -3.95 -8.22
C SER A 138 13.68 -3.86 -6.70
N LEU A 139 12.65 -3.42 -5.95
CA LEU A 139 12.68 -3.34 -4.48
C LEU A 139 12.49 -4.71 -3.81
N ASP A 140 11.83 -5.66 -4.48
CA ASP A 140 11.66 -7.01 -3.95
C ASP A 140 12.93 -7.84 -4.06
N ILE A 141 13.77 -7.57 -5.07
CA ILE A 141 15.02 -8.28 -5.33
C ILE A 141 16.14 -7.81 -4.39
N LEU A 142 16.17 -6.52 -4.02
CA LEU A 142 17.23 -5.96 -3.17
C LEU A 142 17.14 -6.36 -1.69
N TYR A 143 15.97 -6.82 -1.23
CA TYR A 143 15.73 -7.17 0.18
C TYR A 143 15.37 -8.65 0.39
N SER A 144 15.35 -9.48 -0.65
CA SER A 144 15.13 -10.93 -0.57
C SER A 144 16.43 -11.74 -0.38
N CYS A 145 17.59 -11.09 -0.23
CA CYS A 145 18.80 -11.75 0.24
C CYS A 145 18.90 -11.72 1.78
N THR A 146 18.16 -12.63 2.41
CA THR A 146 18.53 -13.55 3.54
C THR A 146 17.28 -13.95 4.31
#